data_AF-A0A7Y1UWG3-F1
#
_entry.id   AF-A0A7Y1UWG3-F1
#
_cell.length_a   1.000
_cell.length_b   1.000
_cell.length_c   1.000
_cell.angle_alpha   90.00
_cell.angle_beta   90.00
_cell.angle_gamma   90.00
#
_symmetry.space_group_name_H-M   'P 1'
#
loop_
_entity.id
_entity.type
_entity.pdbx_description
1 polymer ?
#
loop_
_entity_poly.entity_id
_entity_poly.type
_entity_poly.pdbx_seq_one_letter_code
_entity_poly.pdbx_strand_id
1 'polypeptide(L)'
;MTNGRKPVVSQLRETGHATPTDQSERAASGLVNPKVNIRIVLAFLWVCHFILWIFGDMFTIGQGMDEPATETAIQFVAPTTAIVLTLLVAYTFVGHPAKVRMANLILAPVYFLLNIVFFIDATQGWEYYLGAFYVLFTMLIFWRAYAWPRAD
;
A
#
# COMPACT_ATOMS: atom_id res chain seq x y z
N MET A 1 4.99 -12.23 -82.52
CA MET A 1 6.38 -12.30 -82.04
C MET A 1 6.98 -10.91 -82.09
N THR A 2 7.11 -10.23 -80.97
CA THR A 2 8.03 -9.09 -80.78
C THR A 2 8.40 -9.00 -79.29
N ASN A 3 9.69 -9.20 -79.01
CA ASN A 3 10.42 -8.83 -77.79
C ASN A 3 10.11 -7.36 -77.42
N GLY A 4 10.08 -6.90 -76.17
CA GLY A 4 10.90 -7.24 -75.01
C GLY A 4 11.76 -6.03 -74.63
N ARG A 5 11.39 -5.33 -73.55
CA ARG A 5 12.27 -4.58 -72.62
C ARG A 5 11.45 -3.81 -71.58
N LYS A 6 11.58 -4.18 -70.30
CA LYS A 6 11.19 -3.36 -69.15
C LYS A 6 12.41 -2.52 -68.73
N PRO A 7 12.29 -1.21 -68.49
CA PRO A 7 13.33 -0.48 -67.79
C PRO A 7 13.10 -0.58 -66.27
N VAL A 8 14.12 -1.14 -65.60
CA VAL A 8 14.34 -1.07 -64.15
C VAL A 8 14.93 0.29 -63.86
N VAL A 9 14.27 1.12 -63.04
CA VAL A 9 14.81 2.40 -62.58
C VAL A 9 14.59 2.57 -61.08
N SER A 10 15.72 2.41 -60.38
CA SER A 10 16.15 3.04 -59.12
C SER A 10 15.20 3.05 -57.91
N GLN A 11 15.36 2.04 -57.05
CA GLN A 11 15.14 2.18 -55.62
C GLN A 11 16.17 3.15 -55.05
N LEU A 12 15.77 4.40 -54.82
CA LEU A 12 16.51 5.38 -54.04
C LEU A 12 16.45 4.96 -52.58
N ARG A 13 17.58 4.41 -52.13
CA ARG A 13 17.91 4.07 -50.75
C ARG A 13 18.02 5.37 -49.95
N GLU A 14 16.93 5.80 -49.31
CA GLU A 14 17.01 6.78 -48.23
C GLU A 14 17.73 6.14 -47.04
N THR A 15 19.03 6.34 -46.94
CA THR A 15 19.78 6.14 -45.71
C THR A 15 19.44 7.27 -44.75
N GLY A 16 18.34 7.09 -44.02
CA GLY A 16 18.02 7.88 -42.83
C GLY A 16 19.12 7.69 -41.79
N HIS A 17 19.97 8.69 -41.66
CA HIS A 17 20.99 8.79 -40.64
C HIS A 17 20.30 8.98 -39.28
N ALA A 18 20.16 7.90 -38.50
CA ALA A 18 19.64 7.96 -37.15
C ALA A 18 20.63 8.74 -36.26
N THR A 19 20.25 9.95 -35.88
CA THR A 19 20.96 10.79 -34.91
C THR A 19 21.06 10.07 -33.56
N PRO A 20 22.23 10.05 -32.87
CA PRO A 20 22.45 9.30 -31.63
C PRO A 20 21.65 9.79 -30.41
N THR A 21 20.91 10.89 -30.52
CA THR A 21 20.21 11.54 -29.41
C THR A 21 18.91 10.84 -29.00
N ASP A 22 18.27 10.06 -29.89
CA ASP A 22 16.95 9.45 -29.64
C ASP A 22 17.02 8.16 -28.76
N GLN A 23 18.20 7.53 -28.65
CA GLN A 23 18.37 6.34 -27.81
C GLN A 23 18.56 6.68 -26.32
N SER A 24 19.11 7.86 -26.00
CA SER A 24 19.33 8.30 -24.63
C SER A 24 18.02 8.70 -23.93
N GLU A 25 17.08 9.31 -24.65
CA GLU A 25 15.75 9.67 -24.08
C GLU A 25 14.86 8.44 -23.87
N ARG A 26 14.91 7.45 -24.77
CA ARG A 26 14.17 6.19 -24.60
C ARG A 26 14.71 5.32 -23.47
N ALA A 27 16.02 5.37 -23.20
CA ALA A 27 16.62 4.67 -22.06
C ALA A 27 16.19 5.28 -20.70
N ALA A 28 16.01 6.60 -20.63
CA ALA A 28 15.51 7.28 -19.43
C ALA A 28 14.00 7.08 -19.22
N SER A 29 13.22 6.93 -20.30
CA SER A 29 11.80 6.57 -20.24
C SER A 29 11.55 5.08 -19.95
N GLY A 30 12.63 4.28 -19.82
CA GLY A 30 12.64 2.86 -19.52
C GLY A 30 12.58 2.52 -18.02
N LEU A 31 12.43 3.50 -17.13
CA LEU A 31 11.84 3.23 -15.81
C LEU A 31 10.37 2.89 -16.01
N VAL A 32 10.15 1.63 -16.40
CA VAL A 32 8.85 0.96 -16.48
C VAL A 32 8.07 1.37 -15.25
N ASN A 33 7.05 2.23 -15.41
CA ASN A 33 6.10 2.53 -14.34
C ASN A 33 5.44 1.19 -13.99
N PRO A 34 5.85 0.49 -12.92
CA PRO A 34 5.18 -0.74 -12.58
C PRO A 34 3.77 -0.30 -12.18
N LYS A 35 2.75 -0.86 -12.83
CA LYS A 35 1.37 -0.64 -12.44
C LYS A 35 1.22 -1.24 -11.03
N VAL A 36 1.51 -0.44 -10.00
CA VAL A 36 1.53 -0.90 -8.61
C VAL A 36 0.13 -1.36 -8.27
N ASN A 37 0.01 -2.63 -7.90
CA ASN A 37 -1.28 -3.19 -7.52
C ASN A 37 -1.73 -2.56 -6.21
N ILE A 38 -2.89 -1.89 -6.23
CA ILE A 38 -3.49 -1.23 -5.06
C ILE A 38 -3.62 -2.17 -3.85
N ARG A 39 -3.76 -3.48 -4.07
CA ARG A 39 -3.77 -4.49 -2.99
C ARG A 39 -2.44 -4.55 -2.24
N ILE A 40 -1.33 -4.46 -2.97
CA ILE A 40 0.01 -4.46 -2.37
C ILE A 40 0.19 -3.20 -1.52
N VAL A 41 -0.29 -2.05 -2.02
CA VAL A 41 -0.26 -0.79 -1.25
C VAL A 41 -1.09 -0.90 0.02
N LEU A 42 -2.32 -1.41 -0.06
CA LEU A 42 -3.19 -1.59 1.11
C LEU A 42 -2.59 -2.56 2.12
N ALA A 43 -2.08 -3.71 1.66
CA ALA A 43 -1.43 -4.69 2.53
C ALA A 43 -0.20 -4.09 3.21
N PHE A 44 0.61 -3.33 2.47
CA PHE A 44 1.78 -2.64 3.01
C PHE A 44 1.39 -1.61 4.08
N LEU A 45 0.35 -0.81 3.85
CA LEU A 45 -0.12 0.15 4.85
C LEU A 45 -0.63 -0.54 6.13
N TRP A 46 -1.32 -1.68 6.01
CA TRP A 46 -1.72 -2.47 7.17
C TRP A 46 -0.53 -3.08 7.90
N VAL A 47 0.51 -3.52 7.19
CA VAL A 47 1.76 -3.99 7.80
C VAL A 47 2.46 -2.86 8.55
N CYS A 48 2.56 -1.66 7.96
CA CYS A 48 3.09 -0.49 8.67
C CYS A 48 2.29 -0.17 9.94
N HIS A 49 0.96 -0.21 9.85
CA HIS A 49 0.08 -0.03 11.01
C HIS A 49 0.32 -1.09 12.09
N PHE A 50 0.47 -2.36 11.68
CA PHE A 50 0.75 -3.45 12.61
C PHE A 50 2.14 -3.35 13.27
N ILE A 51 3.15 -2.89 12.53
CA ILE A 51 4.49 -2.64 13.09
C ILE A 51 4.44 -1.55 14.17
N LEU A 52 3.69 -0.47 13.95
CA LEU A 52 3.49 0.56 14.98
C LEU A 52 2.81 -0.02 16.23
N TRP A 53 1.86 -0.93 16.04
CA TRP A 53 1.21 -1.67 17.12
C TRP A 53 2.20 -2.48 17.96
N ILE A 54 3.10 -3.22 17.31
CA ILE A 54 4.18 -3.94 17.99
C ILE A 54 5.08 -2.97 18.74
N PHE A 55 5.44 -1.83 18.16
CA PHE A 55 6.26 -0.83 18.86
C PHE A 55 5.56 -0.29 20.11
N GLY A 56 4.27 0.02 20.04
CA GLY A 56 3.50 0.46 21.22
C GLY A 56 3.48 -0.58 22.33
N ASP A 57 3.30 -1.85 21.98
CA ASP A 57 3.36 -2.97 22.92
C ASP A 57 4.76 -3.09 23.57
N MET A 58 5.83 -3.03 22.78
CA MET A 58 7.22 -3.07 23.28
C MET A 58 7.58 -1.89 24.19
N PHE A 59 7.11 -0.67 23.88
CA PHE A 59 7.34 0.50 24.73
C PHE A 59 6.61 0.38 26.07
N THR A 60 5.38 -0.15 26.05
CA THR A 60 4.59 -0.39 27.27
C THR A 60 5.32 -1.36 28.21
N ILE A 61 5.80 -2.49 27.66
CA ILE A 61 6.57 -3.48 28.43
C ILE A 61 7.90 -2.88 28.92
N GLY A 62 8.62 -2.18 28.05
CA GLY A 62 9.93 -1.60 28.36
C GLY A 62 9.91 -0.56 29.49
N GLN A 63 8.76 0.05 29.77
CA GLN A 63 8.58 1.00 30.86
C GLN A 63 8.17 0.34 32.18
N GLY A 64 8.08 -0.99 32.24
CA GLY A 64 7.70 -1.70 33.45
C GLY A 64 6.27 -1.39 33.89
N MET A 65 5.39 -1.02 32.96
CA MET A 65 3.95 -0.89 33.21
C MET A 65 3.25 -2.26 33.44
N ASP A 66 4.04 -3.31 33.68
CA ASP A 66 3.67 -4.67 34.06
C ASP A 66 3.14 -4.78 35.51
N GLU A 67 2.35 -3.81 36.00
CA GLU A 67 1.40 -4.21 37.02
C GLU A 67 0.46 -5.20 36.32
N PRO A 68 0.41 -6.48 36.76
CA PRO A 68 -0.47 -7.43 36.11
C PRO A 68 -1.86 -6.83 36.23
N ALA A 69 -2.43 -6.45 35.09
CA ALA A 69 -3.79 -5.98 35.00
C ALA A 69 -4.67 -7.16 35.40
N THR A 70 -4.83 -7.36 36.71
CA THR A 70 -5.35 -8.57 37.32
C THR A 70 -6.85 -8.70 37.01
N GLU A 71 -7.45 -7.62 36.52
CA GLU A 71 -8.68 -7.62 35.77
C GLU A 71 -8.59 -6.57 34.68
N THR A 72 -8.64 -6.94 33.40
CA THR A 72 -9.22 -6.08 32.35
C THR A 72 -9.28 -6.82 31.03
N ALA A 73 -10.40 -6.67 30.33
CA ALA A 73 -10.62 -7.15 28.97
C ALA A 73 -9.51 -6.76 27.96
N ILE A 74 -8.68 -5.77 28.30
CA ILE A 74 -7.55 -5.25 27.51
C ILE A 74 -6.53 -6.35 27.15
N GLN A 75 -6.27 -7.32 28.04
CA GLN A 75 -5.34 -8.43 27.75
C GLN A 75 -5.82 -9.35 26.61
N PHE A 76 -7.13 -9.40 26.34
CA PHE A 76 -7.69 -10.13 25.20
C PHE A 76 -7.76 -9.27 23.94
N VAL A 77 -7.89 -7.95 24.10
CA VAL A 77 -7.97 -7.01 22.98
C VAL A 77 -6.66 -6.97 22.19
N ALA A 78 -5.51 -6.95 22.86
CA ALA A 78 -4.22 -6.88 22.20
C ALA A 78 -3.95 -8.08 21.25
N PRO A 79 -3.98 -9.34 21.72
CA PRO A 79 -3.81 -10.51 20.85
C PRO A 79 -4.89 -10.62 19.77
N THR A 80 -6.15 -10.30 20.09
CA THR A 80 -7.24 -10.37 19.12
C THR A 80 -7.05 -9.35 18.00
N THR A 81 -6.64 -8.12 18.33
CA THR A 81 -6.31 -7.07 17.35
C THR A 81 -5.17 -7.51 16.42
N ALA A 82 -4.11 -8.09 16.98
CA ALA A 82 -2.99 -8.62 16.20
C ALA A 82 -3.41 -9.73 15.22
N ILE A 83 -4.27 -10.66 15.67
CA ILE A 83 -4.84 -11.71 14.81
C ILE A 83 -5.68 -11.10 13.69
N VAL A 84 -6.56 -10.15 14.01
CA VAL A 84 -7.42 -9.48 13.02
C VAL A 84 -6.59 -8.74 11.97
N LEU A 85 -5.56 -7.99 12.37
CA LEU A 85 -4.65 -7.29 11.46
C LEU A 85 -3.91 -8.27 10.55
N THR A 86 -3.40 -9.37 11.11
CA THR A 86 -2.70 -10.41 10.34
C THR A 86 -3.63 -11.04 9.29
N LEU A 87 -4.86 -11.40 9.70
CA LEU A 87 -5.87 -11.94 8.79
C LEU A 87 -6.27 -10.93 7.72
N LEU A 88 -6.35 -9.64 8.06
CA LEU A 88 -6.68 -8.59 7.12
C LEU A 88 -5.58 -8.40 6.07
N VAL A 89 -4.31 -8.41 6.47
CA VAL A 89 -3.17 -8.39 5.54
C VAL A 89 -3.24 -9.58 4.59
N ALA A 90 -3.39 -10.80 5.13
CA ALA A 90 -3.51 -12.01 4.31
C ALA A 90 -4.72 -11.93 3.35
N TYR A 91 -5.87 -11.49 3.85
CA TYR A 91 -7.10 -11.30 3.08
C TYR A 91 -6.93 -10.30 1.94
N THR A 92 -6.10 -9.27 2.12
CA THR A 92 -5.82 -8.27 1.08
C THR A 92 -5.17 -8.89 -0.16
N PHE A 93 -4.39 -9.97 0.02
CA PHE A 93 -3.75 -10.71 -1.08
C PHE A 93 -4.70 -11.73 -1.72
N VAL A 94 -5.36 -12.57 -0.94
CA VAL A 94 -6.14 -13.71 -1.45
C VAL A 94 -7.59 -13.37 -1.78
N GLY A 95 -8.12 -12.28 -1.23
CA GLY A 95 -9.53 -11.93 -1.32
C GLY A 95 -9.98 -11.45 -2.70
N HIS A 96 -11.29 -11.57 -2.94
CA HIS A 96 -11.93 -11.00 -4.12
C HIS A 96 -11.84 -9.46 -4.08
N PRO A 97 -11.45 -8.77 -5.17
CA PRO A 97 -11.13 -7.34 -5.13
C PRO A 97 -12.25 -6.46 -4.57
N ALA A 98 -13.51 -6.75 -4.93
CA ALA A 98 -14.67 -6.03 -4.40
C ALA A 98 -14.83 -6.19 -2.88
N LYS A 99 -14.64 -7.41 -2.36
CA LYS A 99 -14.78 -7.69 -0.92
C LYS A 99 -13.59 -7.13 -0.12
N VAL A 100 -12.38 -7.21 -0.67
CA VAL A 100 -11.17 -6.60 -0.07
C VAL A 100 -11.38 -5.10 0.08
N ARG A 101 -11.86 -4.43 -0.97
CA ARG A 101 -12.17 -2.99 -0.89
C ARG A 101 -13.19 -2.69 0.21
N MET A 102 -14.29 -3.43 0.26
CA MET A 102 -15.34 -3.22 1.26
C MET A 102 -14.82 -3.45 2.69
N ALA A 103 -14.04 -4.53 2.91
CA ALA A 103 -13.41 -4.81 4.19
C ALA A 103 -12.49 -3.67 4.63
N ASN A 104 -11.66 -3.13 3.72
CA ASN A 104 -10.79 -1.99 4.02
C ASN A 104 -11.60 -0.71 4.32
N LEU A 105 -12.70 -0.48 3.60
CA LEU A 105 -13.56 0.70 3.81
C LEU A 105 -14.32 0.66 5.15
N ILE A 106 -14.62 -0.53 5.67
CA ILE A 106 -15.29 -0.72 6.95
C ILE A 106 -14.27 -0.78 8.10
N LEU A 107 -13.17 -1.52 7.93
CA LEU A 107 -12.19 -1.70 9.00
C LEU A 107 -11.34 -0.45 9.23
N ALA A 108 -10.99 0.31 8.19
CA ALA A 108 -10.24 1.54 8.38
C ALA A 108 -10.94 2.52 9.35
N PRO A 109 -12.23 2.90 9.19
CA PRO A 109 -12.88 3.79 10.15
C PRO A 109 -13.04 3.17 11.54
N VAL A 110 -13.24 1.85 11.65
CA VAL A 110 -13.27 1.17 12.97
C VAL A 110 -11.93 1.33 13.69
N TYR A 111 -10.82 1.01 13.00
CA TYR A 111 -9.47 1.21 13.56
C TYR A 111 -9.18 2.68 13.82
N PHE A 112 -9.66 3.59 12.97
CA PHE A 112 -9.47 5.02 13.18
C PHE A 112 -10.10 5.45 14.50
N LEU A 113 -11.34 5.06 14.78
CA LEU A 113 -12.01 5.36 16.05
C LEU A 113 -11.27 4.76 17.25
N LEU A 114 -10.82 3.51 17.16
CA LEU A 114 -10.03 2.89 18.22
C LEU A 114 -8.73 3.67 18.48
N ASN A 115 -8.06 4.13 17.43
CA ASN A 115 -6.83 4.93 17.56
C ASN A 115 -7.10 6.33 18.12
N ILE A 116 -8.27 6.92 17.86
CA ILE A 116 -8.67 8.19 18.51
C ILE A 116 -8.86 8.00 20.00
N VAL A 117 -9.49 6.90 20.44
CA VAL A 117 -9.62 6.59 21.88
C VAL A 117 -8.22 6.46 22.51
N PHE A 118 -7.33 5.67 21.91
CA PHE A 118 -5.93 5.57 22.35
C PHE A 118 -5.23 6.94 22.41
N PHE A 119 -5.49 7.82 21.45
CA PHE A 119 -4.88 9.15 21.40
C PHE A 119 -5.39 10.08 22.50
N ILE A 120 -6.66 9.96 22.92
CA ILE A 120 -7.23 10.76 24.01
C ILE A 120 -6.62 10.35 25.36
N ASP A 121 -6.37 9.05 25.54
CA ASP A 121 -5.78 8.49 26.76
C ASP A 121 -4.24 8.62 26.78
N ALA A 122 -3.64 9.20 25.74
CA ALA A 122 -2.19 9.39 25.68
C ALA A 122 -1.70 10.35 26.77
N THR A 123 -0.78 9.87 27.60
CA THR A 123 -0.12 10.59 28.69
C THR A 123 1.36 10.80 28.42
N GLN A 124 1.97 9.99 27.56
CA GLN A 124 3.40 10.02 27.30
C GLN A 124 3.74 10.55 25.90
N GLY A 125 4.93 11.16 25.77
CA GLY A 125 5.39 11.72 24.49
C GLY A 125 5.38 10.71 23.33
N TRP A 126 5.80 9.47 23.58
CA TRP A 126 5.85 8.41 22.56
C TRP A 126 4.46 7.95 22.11
N GLU A 127 3.46 8.01 22.98
CA GLU A 127 2.06 7.65 22.67
C GLU A 127 1.47 8.65 21.66
N TYR A 128 1.77 9.94 21.80
CA TYR A 128 1.35 10.96 20.82
C TYR A 128 1.98 10.73 19.44
N TYR A 129 3.27 10.37 19.40
CA TYR A 129 3.92 10.04 18.13
C TYR A 129 3.27 8.82 17.47
N LEU A 130 3.08 7.73 18.21
CA LEU A 130 2.42 6.53 17.69
C LEU A 130 0.99 6.81 17.24
N GLY A 131 0.21 7.52 18.05
CA GLY A 131 -1.17 7.89 17.74
C GLY A 131 -1.29 8.74 16.46
N ALA A 132 -0.41 9.73 16.28
CA ALA A 132 -0.36 10.51 15.05
C ALA A 132 -0.07 9.64 13.82
N PHE A 133 0.90 8.72 13.92
CA PHE A 133 1.20 7.79 12.84
C PHE A 133 0.06 6.79 12.58
N TYR A 134 -0.60 6.28 13.62
CA TYR A 134 -1.78 5.42 13.44
C TYR A 134 -2.85 6.13 12.63
N VAL A 135 -3.25 7.33 13.06
CA VAL A 135 -4.22 8.16 12.35
C VAL A 135 -3.81 8.37 10.89
N LEU A 136 -2.55 8.71 10.64
CA LEU A 136 -2.01 8.90 9.29
C LEU A 136 -2.17 7.64 8.43
N PHE A 137 -1.71 6.48 8.92
CA PHE A 137 -1.80 5.23 8.16
C PHE A 137 -3.25 4.82 7.93
N THR A 138 -4.12 4.97 8.91
CA THR A 138 -5.55 4.62 8.76
C THR A 138 -6.25 5.55 7.77
N MET A 139 -5.93 6.84 7.76
CA MET A 139 -6.42 7.78 6.74
C MET A 139 -5.92 7.40 5.34
N LEU A 140 -4.65 7.02 5.20
CA LEU A 140 -4.09 6.57 3.92
C LEU A 140 -4.77 5.29 3.42
N ILE A 141 -5.05 4.32 4.30
CA ILE A 141 -5.79 3.11 3.95
C ILE A 141 -7.19 3.48 3.45
N PHE A 142 -7.91 4.31 4.20
CA PHE A 142 -9.25 4.75 3.83
C PHE A 142 -9.26 5.45 2.47
N TRP A 143 -8.35 6.41 2.27
CA TRP A 143 -8.21 7.12 1.00
C TRP A 143 -7.92 6.17 -0.17
N ARG A 144 -6.98 5.25 -0.01
CA ARG A 144 -6.60 4.28 -1.05
C ARG A 144 -7.73 3.29 -1.35
N ALA A 145 -8.48 2.86 -0.35
CA ALA A 145 -9.65 2.00 -0.53
C ALA A 145 -10.82 2.74 -1.19
N TYR A 146 -11.01 4.02 -0.87
CA TYR A 146 -12.05 4.86 -1.47
C TYR A 146 -11.75 5.15 -2.95
N ALA A 147 -10.52 5.57 -3.26
CA ALA A 147 -10.05 5.88 -4.61
C ALA A 147 -9.92 4.66 -5.53
N TRP A 148 -10.06 3.43 -5.01
CA TRP A 148 -10.05 2.22 -5.84
C TRP A 148 -11.24 2.25 -6.82
N PRO A 149 -11.02 2.18 -8.15
CA PRO A 149 -12.09 2.09 -9.13
C PRO A 149 -13.06 0.93 -8.86
N ARG A 150 -14.37 1.15 -9.04
CA ARG A 150 -15.34 0.04 -9.11
C ARG A 150 -15.12 -0.62 -10.46
N ALA A 151 -14.88 -1.92 -10.46
CA ALA A 151 -15.05 -2.70 -11.67
C ALA A 151 -16.56 -2.95 -11.72
N ASP A 152 -17.26 -2.16 -12.52
CA ASP A 152 -18.65 -2.38 -12.90
C ASP A 152 -18.73 -3.64 -13.80
#